data_AF-A0A2M8QDZ3-F1
#
_entry.id   AF-A0A2M8QDZ3-F1
#
_cell.length_a   1.000
_cell.length_b   1.000
_cell.length_c   1.000
_cell.angle_alpha   90.00
_cell.angle_beta   90.00
_cell.angle_gamma   90.00
#
_symmetry.space_group_name_H-M   'P 1'
#
loop_
_entity.id
_entity.type
_entity.pdbx_description
1 polymer ?
#
loop_
_entity_poly.entity_id
_entity_poly.type
_entity_poly.pdbx_seq_one_letter_code
_entity_poly.pdbx_strand_id
1 'polypeptide(L)'
;MKKDIHPKYYDEAKVYVGGEFIGTVGSTRPELHLDVWSGTHPFYTGQQRILDTEGQVDRFQKRLERKATELVDKAEKARRRRSKRAIAEIVDEEIPAEAESGESKSVKE
;
A
#
# COMPACT_ATOMS: atom_id res chain seq x y z
N MET A 1 26.24 -54.67 -4.22
CA MET A 1 26.61 -54.20 -2.86
C MET A 1 27.58 -55.19 -2.25
N LYS A 2 28.78 -54.73 -1.85
CA LYS A 2 29.65 -55.48 -0.93
C LYS A 2 29.05 -55.44 0.49
N LYS A 3 29.09 -56.58 1.20
CA LYS A 3 28.28 -56.81 2.41
C LYS A 3 28.60 -55.95 3.64
N ASP A 4 29.73 -55.21 3.66
CA ASP A 4 30.16 -54.46 4.88
C ASP A 4 30.53 -52.99 4.67
N ILE A 5 30.53 -52.49 3.44
CA ILE A 5 30.98 -51.10 3.14
C ILE A 5 29.87 -50.21 2.59
N HIS A 6 28.63 -50.68 2.55
CA HIS A 6 27.50 -49.90 2.04
C HIS A 6 26.39 -49.78 3.07
N PRO A 7 25.75 -48.59 3.17
CA PRO A 7 24.58 -48.41 4.00
C PRO A 7 23.41 -49.23 3.45
N LYS A 8 22.51 -49.60 4.37
CA LYS A 8 21.31 -50.37 4.03
C LYS A 8 20.46 -49.58 3.04
N TYR A 9 20.28 -50.14 1.87
CA TYR A 9 19.46 -49.59 0.81
C TYR A 9 18.15 -50.37 0.75
N TYR A 10 17.07 -49.64 0.52
CA TYR A 10 15.72 -50.16 0.39
C TYR A 10 15.27 -49.87 -1.03
N ASP A 11 15.04 -50.92 -1.82
CA ASP A 11 14.59 -50.78 -3.21
C ASP A 11 13.14 -50.27 -3.30
N GLU A 12 12.34 -50.48 -2.25
CA GLU A 12 10.93 -50.10 -2.14
C GLU A 12 10.68 -49.07 -1.03
N ALA A 13 11.35 -47.91 -1.07
CA ALA A 13 11.03 -46.84 -0.13
C ALA A 13 9.73 -46.14 -0.54
N LYS A 14 8.82 -45.94 0.40
CA LYS A 14 7.54 -45.25 0.15
C LYS A 14 7.75 -43.75 0.12
N VAL A 15 7.29 -43.11 -0.95
CA VAL A 15 7.34 -41.66 -1.09
C VAL A 15 5.94 -41.07 -0.87
N TYR A 16 5.86 -40.19 0.11
CA TYR A 16 4.69 -39.40 0.45
C TYR A 16 4.92 -37.94 0.09
N VAL A 17 3.95 -37.32 -0.58
CA VAL A 17 4.00 -35.89 -0.89
C VAL A 17 2.70 -35.23 -0.48
N GLY A 18 2.79 -34.20 0.37
CA GLY A 18 1.59 -33.50 0.87
C GLY A 18 0.57 -34.41 1.57
N GLY A 19 0.96 -35.61 1.99
CA GLY A 19 0.08 -36.63 2.59
C GLY A 19 -0.42 -37.72 1.65
N GLU A 20 -0.16 -37.61 0.33
CA GLU A 20 -0.56 -38.62 -0.66
C GLU A 20 0.59 -39.54 -1.04
N PHE A 21 0.28 -40.81 -1.31
CA PHE A 21 1.27 -41.81 -1.75
C PHE A 21 1.46 -41.73 -3.26
N ILE A 22 2.68 -41.45 -3.70
CA ILE A 22 3.01 -41.31 -5.12
C ILE A 22 3.53 -42.61 -5.72
N GLY A 23 4.34 -43.34 -4.97
CA GLY A 23 4.99 -44.56 -5.46
C GLY A 23 6.18 -44.98 -4.61
N THR A 24 6.87 -46.01 -5.09
CA THR A 24 8.08 -46.56 -4.49
C THR A 24 9.32 -46.12 -5.26
N VAL A 25 10.34 -45.69 -4.52
CA VAL A 25 11.65 -45.29 -5.06
C VAL A 25 12.74 -45.97 -4.24
N GLY A 26 13.89 -46.27 -4.85
CA GLY A 26 15.04 -46.77 -4.10
C GLY A 26 15.64 -45.67 -3.21
N SER A 27 15.76 -45.94 -1.90
CA SER A 27 16.37 -45.00 -0.95
C SER A 27 17.05 -45.72 0.22
N THR A 28 17.94 -45.03 0.91
CA THR A 28 18.53 -45.51 2.18
C THR A 28 17.57 -45.40 3.36
N ARG A 29 16.44 -44.72 3.18
CA ARG A 29 15.36 -44.58 4.18
C ARG A 29 14.10 -45.30 3.69
N PRO A 30 13.33 -45.94 4.60
CA PRO A 30 12.12 -46.65 4.22
C PRO A 30 10.95 -45.74 3.83
N GLU A 31 10.89 -44.52 4.38
CA GLU A 31 9.83 -43.54 4.12
C GLU A 31 10.43 -42.17 3.82
N LEU A 32 9.92 -41.52 2.77
CA LEU A 32 10.33 -40.18 2.35
C LEU A 32 9.10 -39.28 2.32
N HIS A 33 9.12 -38.23 3.12
CA HIS A 33 8.15 -37.14 3.04
C HIS A 33 8.76 -35.99 2.25
N LEU A 34 8.16 -35.65 1.11
CA LEU A 34 8.60 -34.52 0.28
C LEU A 34 7.47 -33.50 0.16
N ASP A 35 7.82 -32.22 0.03
CA ASP A 35 6.84 -31.15 -0.19
C ASP A 35 6.63 -30.84 -1.68
N VAL A 36 7.65 -31.10 -2.51
CA VAL A 36 7.65 -30.78 -3.93
C VAL A 36 8.22 -31.94 -4.72
N TRP A 37 7.51 -32.35 -5.76
CA TRP A 37 7.95 -33.35 -6.74
C TRP A 37 7.56 -32.92 -8.16
N SER A 38 7.92 -33.72 -9.16
CA SER A 38 7.70 -33.42 -10.59
C SER A 38 6.27 -32.95 -10.91
N GLY A 39 5.24 -33.51 -10.26
CA GLY A 39 3.84 -33.13 -10.48
C GLY A 39 3.40 -31.82 -9.82
N THR A 40 4.10 -31.35 -8.79
CA THR A 40 3.70 -30.16 -8.00
C THR A 40 4.66 -28.99 -8.19
N HIS A 41 5.80 -29.20 -8.85
CA HIS A 41 6.76 -28.11 -9.03
C HIS A 41 6.22 -27.09 -10.05
N PRO A 42 6.14 -25.79 -9.69
CA PRO A 42 5.59 -24.73 -10.55
C PRO A 42 6.22 -24.64 -11.95
N PHE A 43 7.45 -25.13 -12.09
CA PHE A 43 8.15 -25.23 -13.37
C PHE A 43 7.49 -26.24 -14.34
N TYR A 44 7.04 -27.40 -13.84
CA TYR A 44 6.46 -28.44 -14.67
C TYR A 44 4.95 -28.26 -14.88
N THR A 45 4.26 -27.63 -13.92
CA THR A 45 2.81 -27.37 -14.03
C THR A 45 2.48 -26.17 -14.92
N GLY A 46 3.48 -25.44 -15.41
CA GLY A 46 3.29 -24.35 -16.37
C GLY A 46 2.51 -23.15 -15.82
N GLN A 47 2.19 -23.14 -14.53
CA GLN A 47 1.62 -21.99 -13.86
C GLN A 47 2.72 -20.96 -13.65
N GLN A 48 2.97 -20.15 -14.69
CA GLN A 48 3.62 -18.88 -14.50
C GLN A 48 2.77 -18.10 -13.50
N ARG A 49 3.25 -18.01 -12.27
CA ARG A 49 2.77 -17.03 -11.32
C ARG A 49 3.16 -15.69 -11.92
N ILE A 50 2.25 -15.11 -12.71
CA ILE A 50 2.35 -13.73 -13.17
C ILE A 50 2.44 -12.93 -11.89
N LEU A 51 3.65 -12.55 -11.51
CA LEU A 51 3.90 -11.62 -10.43
C LEU A 51 3.46 -10.27 -10.98
N ASP A 52 2.16 -10.04 -10.97
CA ASP A 52 1.59 -8.86 -11.56
C ASP A 52 1.99 -7.63 -10.74
N THR A 53 2.32 -6.58 -11.45
CA THR A 53 2.61 -5.21 -11.00
C THR A 53 1.40 -4.53 -10.35
N GLU A 54 0.47 -5.29 -9.76
CA GLU A 54 -0.79 -4.83 -9.14
C GLU A 54 -0.56 -3.67 -8.17
N GLY A 55 0.57 -3.66 -7.46
CA GLY A 55 0.90 -2.57 -6.54
C GLY A 55 1.38 -1.28 -7.20
N GLN A 56 1.97 -1.31 -8.39
CA GLN A 56 2.58 -0.13 -9.00
C GLN A 56 1.55 0.75 -9.71
N VAL A 57 0.58 0.13 -10.40
CA VAL A 57 -0.53 0.84 -11.05
C VAL A 57 -1.44 1.48 -10.00
N ASP A 58 -1.81 0.75 -8.96
CA ASP A 58 -2.61 1.27 -7.85
C ASP A 58 -1.93 2.42 -7.11
N ARG A 59 -0.61 2.33 -6.88
CA ARG A 59 0.17 3.43 -6.28
C ARG A 59 0.24 4.64 -7.20
N PHE A 60 0.24 4.45 -8.52
CA PHE A 60 0.24 5.54 -9.49
C PHE A 60 -1.11 6.26 -9.53
N GLN A 61 -2.22 5.52 -9.58
CA GLN A 61 -3.57 6.08 -9.54
C GLN A 61 -3.81 6.87 -8.24
N LYS A 62 -3.46 6.31 -7.08
CA LYS A 62 -3.55 7.00 -5.78
C LYS A 62 -2.74 8.29 -5.71
N ARG A 63 -1.60 8.37 -6.40
CA ARG A 63 -0.78 9.60 -6.47
C ARG A 63 -1.42 10.66 -7.35
N LEU A 64 -2.07 10.27 -8.45
CA LEU A 64 -2.79 11.20 -9.32
C LEU A 64 -4.02 11.78 -8.63
N GLU A 65 -4.80 10.95 -7.94
CA GLU A 65 -5.97 11.38 -7.17
C GLU A 65 -5.61 12.40 -6.09
N ARG A 66 -4.55 12.13 -5.30
CA ARG A 66 -4.07 13.08 -4.27
C ARG A 66 -3.62 14.41 -4.87
N LYS A 67 -2.95 14.41 -6.03
CA LYS A 67 -2.54 15.65 -6.70
C LYS A 67 -3.75 16.44 -7.19
N ALA A 68 -4.79 15.77 -7.68
CA ALA A 68 -6.01 16.43 -8.13
C ALA A 68 -6.74 17.12 -6.97
N THR A 69 -6.89 16.45 -5.82
CA THR A 69 -7.54 17.05 -4.64
C THR A 69 -6.75 18.24 -4.10
N GLU A 70 -5.41 18.14 -4.02
CA GLU A 70 -4.57 19.24 -3.56
C GLU A 70 -4.66 20.50 -4.43
N LEU A 71 -4.86 20.35 -5.75
CA LEU A 71 -5.02 21.48 -6.66
C LEU A 71 -6.37 22.18 -6.45
N VAL A 72 -7.43 21.40 -6.23
CA VAL A 72 -8.78 21.92 -5.92
C VAL A 72 -8.75 22.68 -4.58
N ASP A 73 -8.16 22.09 -3.55
CA ASP A 73 -8.05 22.71 -2.22
C ASP A 73 -7.23 24.01 -2.26
N LYS A 74 -6.14 24.04 -3.03
CA LYS A 74 -5.33 25.26 -3.25
C LYS A 74 -6.11 26.34 -3.98
N ALA A 75 -6.89 25.98 -5.01
CA ALA A 75 -7.70 26.91 -5.78
C ALA A 75 -8.83 27.51 -4.92
N GLU A 76 -9.50 26.69 -4.12
CA GLU A 76 -10.56 27.13 -3.22
C GLU A 76 -10.03 28.05 -2.11
N LYS A 77 -8.90 27.69 -1.50
CA LYS A 77 -8.23 28.54 -0.49
C LYS A 77 -7.76 29.87 -1.08
N ALA A 78 -7.28 29.88 -2.32
CA ALA A 78 -6.91 31.11 -3.03
C ALA A 78 -8.13 31.98 -3.35
N ARG A 79 -9.27 31.39 -3.71
CA ARG A 79 -10.54 32.10 -3.95
C ARG A 79 -11.08 32.70 -2.66
N ARG A 80 -11.06 31.95 -1.55
CA ARG A 80 -11.50 32.43 -0.22
C ARG A 80 -10.62 33.56 0.31
N ARG A 81 -9.31 33.54 0.04
CA ARG A 81 -8.40 34.65 0.38
C ARG A 81 -8.69 35.90 -0.45
N ARG A 82 -9.02 35.75 -1.73
CA ARG A 82 -9.42 36.86 -2.60
C ARG A 82 -10.75 37.46 -2.18
N SER A 83 -11.77 36.65 -1.92
CA SER A 83 -13.06 37.16 -1.44
C SER A 83 -12.94 37.83 -0.07
N LYS A 84 -12.17 37.27 0.87
CA LYS A 84 -11.91 37.91 2.16
C LYS A 84 -11.21 39.25 2.03
N ARG A 85 -10.27 39.40 1.08
CA ARG A 85 -9.59 40.67 0.79
C ARG A 85 -10.55 41.69 0.15
N ALA A 86 -11.35 41.27 -0.83
CA ALA A 86 -12.33 42.14 -1.47
C ALA A 86 -13.40 42.63 -0.49
N ILE A 87 -13.86 41.78 0.43
CA ILE A 87 -14.82 42.18 1.47
C ILE A 87 -14.16 43.16 2.46
N ALA A 88 -12.90 42.95 2.84
CA ALA A 88 -12.20 43.89 3.73
C ALA A 88 -12.03 45.27 3.07
N GLU A 89 -11.71 45.31 1.78
CA GLU A 89 -11.56 46.55 1.01
C GLU A 89 -12.87 47.33 0.88
N ILE A 90 -14.00 46.64 0.72
CA ILE A 90 -15.34 47.26 0.69
C ILE A 90 -15.74 47.80 2.08
N VAL A 91 -15.42 47.07 3.16
CA VAL A 91 -15.75 47.48 4.53
C VAL A 91 -14.96 48.72 4.97
N ASP A 92 -13.73 48.89 4.46
CA ASP A 92 -12.92 50.09 4.74
C ASP A 92 -13.45 51.35 4.00
N GLU A 93 -14.25 51.18 2.95
CA GLU A 93 -14.86 52.28 2.17
C GLU A 93 -16.25 52.70 2.71
N GLU A 94 -16.92 51.83 3.48
CA GLU A 94 -18.27 52.02 4.03
C GLU A 94 -18.29 52.44 5.52
N ILE A 95 -17.17 52.90 6.08
CA ILE A 95 -17.18 53.63 7.37
C ILE A 95 -17.31 55.13 7.07
N PRO A 96 -18.53 55.70 6.99
CA PRO A 96 -18.67 57.15 7.05
C PRO A 96 -18.15 57.63 8.40
N ALA A 97 -17.28 58.62 8.34
CA ALA A 97 -16.67 59.30 9.47
C ALA A 97 -17.72 60.06 10.31
N GLU A 98 -18.54 59.34 11.08
CA GLU A 98 -19.29 59.87 12.21
C GLU A 98 -18.92 59.10 13.49
N ALA A 99 -17.64 59.18 13.84
CA ALA A 99 -17.23 59.02 15.23
C ALA A 99 -16.16 60.07 15.53
N GLU A 100 -16.58 61.04 16.35
CA GLU A 100 -15.79 62.00 17.11
C GLU A 100 -15.50 63.37 16.46
N SER A 101 -16.28 64.37 16.87
CA SER A 101 -15.76 65.71 17.10
C SER A 101 -16.11 66.16 18.52
N GLY A 102 -15.07 66.47 19.30
CA GLY A 102 -15.10 67.59 20.25
C GLY A 102 -15.30 67.28 21.73
N GLU A 103 -14.20 66.92 22.42
CA GLU A 103 -13.97 67.38 23.78
C GLU A 103 -14.15 68.91 23.90
N SER A 104 -14.79 69.40 24.97
CA SER A 104 -14.14 70.38 25.85
C SER A 104 -14.90 70.64 27.16
N LYS A 105 -14.16 70.40 28.26
CA LYS A 105 -14.04 71.20 29.50
C LYS A 105 -15.29 71.35 30.39
N SER A 106 -15.37 70.65 31.52
CA SER A 106 -14.74 70.92 32.85
C SER A 106 -15.51 71.91 33.73
N VAL A 107 -15.62 71.62 35.03
CA VAL A 107 -15.91 72.46 36.24
C VAL A 107 -16.98 71.74 37.08
N LYS A 108 -16.62 70.95 38.11
CA LYS A 108 -16.35 71.32 39.53
C LYS A 108 -17.58 71.84 40.28
N GLU A 109 -18.21 70.96 41.06
CA GLU A 109 -18.63 71.16 42.46
C GLU A 109 -18.84 69.78 43.13
#